data_AF-A0A147F263-F1
#
_entry.id   AF-A0A147F263-F1
#
_cell.length_a   1.000
_cell.length_b   1.000
_cell.length_c   1.000
_cell.angle_alpha   90.00
_cell.angle_beta   90.00
_cell.angle_gamma   90.00
#
_symmetry.space_group_name_H-M   'P 1'
#
loop_
_entity.id
_entity.type
_entity.pdbx_description
1 polymer ?
#
loop_
_entity_poly.entity_id
_entity_poly.type
_entity_poly.pdbx_seq_one_letter_code
_entity_poly.pdbx_strand_id
1 'polypeptide(L)'
;MSRLASFAFEQETRAAEDPVAFLLRVGWVEEGASGVRLTELGRAVLAHADRPVVADAADGPLTVTIDPEDPLAYARLFDLLSSHGDGLLVDRYLKLDGLADLIEISAVNRVLTSDEDSRNRLSLFRRAVGASASRIELRVAPAAQLHDRFFIPDDGPIYVLGSSLNSIAARPGVVTPIVDTAASNAVRAAYSNLWSRSRQLPASPTPELEA
;
A
#
# COMPACT_ATOMS: atom_id res chain seq x y z
N MET A 1 -1.46 -68.12 17.16
CA MET A 1 -2.44 -67.34 17.94
C MET A 1 -1.93 -65.91 18.10
N SER A 2 -2.31 -64.99 17.21
CA SER A 2 -2.02 -63.55 17.36
C SER A 2 -3.33 -62.79 17.18
N ARG A 3 -3.77 -62.08 18.22
CA ARG A 3 -4.95 -61.21 18.20
C ARG A 3 -4.49 -59.79 17.87
N LEU A 4 -4.85 -59.28 16.71
CA LEU A 4 -4.78 -57.85 16.39
C LEU A 4 -5.98 -57.16 17.05
N ALA A 5 -5.71 -56.21 17.93
CA ALA A 5 -6.71 -55.33 18.50
C ALA A 5 -7.07 -54.24 17.48
N SER A 6 -8.36 -54.16 17.12
CA SER A 6 -8.92 -53.10 16.28
C SER A 6 -9.22 -51.91 17.17
N PHE A 7 -8.53 -50.78 16.97
CA PHE A 7 -8.91 -49.50 17.57
C PHE A 7 -9.98 -48.85 16.69
N ALA A 8 -11.21 -48.80 17.20
CA ALA A 8 -12.26 -47.96 16.63
C ALA A 8 -12.03 -46.52 17.10
N PHE A 9 -11.76 -45.60 16.18
CA PHE A 9 -11.82 -44.16 16.45
C PHE A 9 -13.30 -43.76 16.41
N GLU A 10 -13.90 -43.50 17.58
CA GLU A 10 -15.16 -42.76 17.66
C GLU A 10 -14.87 -41.30 17.28
N GLN A 11 -15.36 -40.88 16.11
CA GLN A 11 -15.43 -39.46 15.78
C GLN A 11 -16.56 -38.85 16.61
N GLU A 12 -16.18 -38.03 17.59
CA GLU A 12 -17.10 -37.20 18.36
C GLU A 12 -17.67 -36.10 17.43
N THR A 13 -18.80 -36.36 16.78
CA THR A 13 -19.53 -35.33 16.02
C THR A 13 -20.15 -34.32 16.99
N ARG A 14 -19.41 -33.27 17.33
CA ARG A 14 -19.99 -32.08 17.98
C ARG A 14 -20.86 -31.33 16.97
N ALA A 15 -22.04 -30.90 17.40
CA ALA A 15 -22.89 -30.01 16.60
C ALA A 15 -22.09 -28.75 16.23
N ALA A 16 -22.05 -28.42 14.94
CA ALA A 16 -21.35 -27.24 14.45
C ALA A 16 -22.01 -25.99 15.06
N GLU A 17 -21.23 -25.21 15.81
CA GLU A 17 -21.66 -23.91 16.32
C GLU A 17 -22.02 -23.00 15.13
N ASP A 18 -23.08 -22.20 15.27
CA ASP A 18 -23.42 -21.19 14.26
C ASP A 18 -22.26 -20.19 14.15
N PRO A 19 -21.62 -20.05 12.97
CA PRO A 19 -20.43 -19.23 12.83
C PRO A 19 -20.68 -17.76 13.17
N VAL A 20 -21.88 -17.24 12.89
CA VAL A 20 -22.21 -15.85 13.18
C VAL A 20 -22.35 -15.63 14.68
N ALA A 21 -23.06 -16.52 15.39
CA ALA A 21 -23.18 -16.50 16.84
C ALA A 21 -21.80 -16.59 17.53
N PHE A 22 -20.90 -17.44 17.01
CA PHE A 22 -19.52 -17.52 17.49
C PHE A 22 -18.80 -16.18 17.32
N LEU A 23 -18.84 -15.59 16.13
CA LEU A 23 -18.13 -14.35 15.80
C LEU A 23 -18.65 -13.15 16.60
N LEU A 24 -19.96 -13.10 16.87
CA LEU A 24 -20.57 -12.12 17.77
C LEU A 24 -20.05 -12.29 19.20
N ARG A 25 -20.01 -13.54 19.69
CA ARG A 25 -19.55 -13.88 21.04
C ARG A 25 -18.07 -13.55 21.27
N VAL A 26 -17.21 -13.73 20.26
CA VAL A 26 -15.79 -13.36 20.35
C VAL A 26 -15.53 -11.89 20.01
N GLY A 27 -16.57 -11.11 19.71
CA GLY A 27 -16.49 -9.66 19.48
C GLY A 27 -15.83 -9.26 18.16
N TRP A 28 -15.76 -10.17 17.19
CA TRP A 28 -15.19 -9.89 15.86
C TRP A 28 -16.19 -9.23 14.95
N VAL A 29 -17.47 -9.49 15.18
CA VAL A 29 -18.56 -8.84 14.47
C VAL A 29 -19.57 -8.27 15.44
N GLU A 30 -20.32 -7.29 14.99
CA GLU A 30 -21.40 -6.63 15.72
C GLU A 30 -22.64 -6.50 14.82
N GLU A 31 -23.80 -6.38 15.43
CA GLU A 31 -25.05 -6.14 14.70
C GLU A 31 -25.07 -4.70 14.14
N GLY A 32 -25.56 -4.55 12.92
CA GLY A 32 -25.75 -3.28 12.23
C GLY A 32 -27.15 -3.20 11.59
N ALA A 33 -27.47 -2.05 11.02
CA ALA A 33 -28.82 -1.75 10.50
C ALA A 33 -29.31 -2.71 9.40
N SER A 34 -28.41 -3.40 8.70
CA SER A 34 -28.72 -4.30 7.58
C SER A 34 -28.04 -5.67 7.69
N GLY A 35 -27.68 -6.11 8.90
CA GLY A 35 -27.01 -7.40 9.12
C GLY A 35 -25.83 -7.29 10.06
N VAL A 36 -24.78 -8.07 9.80
CA VAL A 36 -23.60 -8.18 10.67
C VAL A 36 -22.43 -7.42 10.03
N ARG A 37 -21.71 -6.62 10.81
CA ARG A 37 -20.52 -5.86 10.38
C ARG A 37 -19.31 -6.23 11.23
N LEU A 38 -18.11 -6.14 10.68
CA LEU A 38 -16.87 -6.35 11.44
C LEU A 38 -16.70 -5.23 12.48
N THR A 39 -16.25 -5.59 13.68
CA THR A 39 -15.76 -4.63 14.67
C THR A 39 -14.37 -4.10 14.26
N GLU A 40 -13.81 -3.14 14.99
CA GLU A 40 -12.40 -2.75 14.79
C GLU A 40 -11.46 -3.93 14.96
N LEU A 41 -11.71 -4.79 15.96
CA LEU A 41 -10.96 -6.02 16.16
C LEU A 41 -11.13 -7.00 15.00
N GLY A 42 -12.37 -7.23 14.53
CA GLY A 42 -12.62 -8.12 13.41
C GLY A 42 -11.95 -7.65 12.11
N ARG A 43 -11.95 -6.33 11.86
CA ARG A 43 -11.21 -5.74 10.74
C ARG A 43 -9.70 -5.97 10.87
N ALA A 44 -9.14 -5.76 12.05
CA ALA A 44 -7.72 -5.96 12.30
C ALA A 44 -7.30 -7.44 12.14
N VAL A 45 -8.14 -8.38 12.59
CA VAL A 45 -7.87 -9.81 12.44
C VAL A 45 -7.99 -10.23 10.97
N LEU A 46 -9.01 -9.77 10.25
CA LEU A 46 -9.14 -10.06 8.82
C LEU A 46 -7.94 -9.51 8.03
N ALA A 47 -7.54 -8.27 8.30
CA ALA A 47 -6.35 -7.66 7.69
C ALA A 47 -5.05 -8.43 8.02
N HIS A 48 -4.96 -9.03 9.21
CA HIS A 48 -3.84 -9.88 9.58
C HIS A 48 -3.85 -11.24 8.87
N ALA A 49 -5.03 -11.86 8.73
CA ALA A 49 -5.21 -13.15 8.07
C ALA A 49 -4.99 -13.08 6.55
N ASP A 50 -5.39 -11.96 5.93
CA ASP A 50 -5.20 -11.71 4.50
C ASP A 50 -3.77 -11.26 4.15
N ARG A 51 -2.91 -11.07 5.15
CA ARG A 51 -1.48 -10.82 4.91
C ARG A 51 -0.89 -12.06 4.25
N PRO A 52 -0.23 -11.95 3.08
CA PRO A 52 0.39 -13.10 2.43
C PRO A 52 1.36 -13.80 3.40
N VAL A 53 1.22 -15.12 3.51
CA VAL A 53 2.15 -15.96 4.27
C VAL A 53 3.51 -15.88 3.60
N VAL A 54 4.41 -15.09 4.17
CA VAL A 54 5.81 -15.06 3.78
C VAL A 54 6.39 -16.39 4.23
N ALA A 55 6.68 -17.28 3.28
CA ALA A 55 7.36 -18.54 3.53
C ALA A 55 8.63 -18.28 4.36
N ASP A 56 8.75 -19.00 5.48
CA ASP A 56 9.86 -19.05 6.45
C ASP A 56 11.10 -18.22 6.07
N ALA A 57 11.12 -16.96 6.51
CA ALA A 57 12.35 -16.20 6.68
C ALA A 57 12.30 -15.59 8.08
N ALA A 58 13.18 -16.09 8.94
CA ALA A 58 13.38 -15.67 10.33
C ALA A 58 13.23 -14.15 10.54
N ASP A 59 12.35 -13.74 11.46
CA ASP A 59 12.29 -12.44 12.17
C ASP A 59 12.94 -11.23 11.45
N GLY A 60 12.60 -11.03 10.18
CA GLY A 60 13.20 -10.03 9.31
C GLY A 60 12.13 -9.17 8.65
N PRO A 61 12.32 -7.83 8.56
CA PRO A 61 11.42 -6.97 7.80
C PRO A 61 11.33 -7.47 6.34
N LEU A 62 10.10 -7.60 5.83
CA LEU A 62 9.79 -8.01 4.45
C LEU A 62 10.66 -7.22 3.47
N THR A 63 11.71 -7.86 2.98
CA THR A 63 12.67 -7.24 2.06
C THR A 63 12.32 -7.74 0.68
N VAL A 64 11.58 -6.94 -0.11
CA VAL A 64 11.36 -7.31 -1.52
C VAL A 64 12.62 -6.92 -2.28
N THR A 65 13.40 -7.92 -2.69
CA THR A 65 14.50 -7.73 -3.63
C THR A 65 13.94 -7.68 -5.04
N ILE A 66 14.31 -6.64 -5.76
CA ILE A 66 13.91 -6.43 -7.15
C ILE A 66 15.13 -6.73 -8.01
N ASP A 67 15.09 -7.87 -8.68
CA ASP A 67 16.12 -8.31 -9.63
C ASP A 67 15.70 -7.88 -11.05
N PRO A 68 16.51 -7.11 -11.79
CA PRO A 68 16.19 -6.72 -13.16
C PRO A 68 16.00 -7.90 -14.13
N GLU A 69 16.61 -9.04 -13.83
CA GLU A 69 16.48 -10.26 -14.62
C GLU A 69 15.21 -11.06 -14.25
N ASP A 70 14.52 -10.68 -13.16
CA ASP A 70 13.23 -11.26 -12.78
C ASP A 70 12.09 -10.47 -13.46
N PRO A 71 11.42 -11.03 -14.48
CA PRO A 71 10.35 -10.35 -15.20
C PRO A 71 9.13 -10.02 -14.33
N LEU A 72 9.01 -10.62 -13.14
CA LEU A 72 7.90 -10.41 -12.22
C LEU A 72 8.23 -9.43 -11.09
N ALA A 73 9.46 -8.95 -10.98
CA ALA A 73 9.86 -8.11 -9.86
C ALA A 73 9.07 -6.79 -9.81
N TYR A 74 8.73 -6.25 -10.99
CA TYR A 74 7.88 -5.06 -11.11
C TYR A 74 6.43 -5.33 -10.70
N ALA A 75 5.88 -6.47 -11.11
CA ALA A 75 4.54 -6.88 -10.71
C ALA A 75 4.43 -7.06 -9.18
N ARG A 76 5.42 -7.68 -8.54
CA ARG A 76 5.43 -7.87 -7.08
C ARG A 76 5.48 -6.54 -6.31
N LEU A 77 6.20 -5.54 -6.84
CA LEU A 77 6.17 -4.21 -6.25
C LEU A 77 4.75 -3.63 -6.30
N PHE A 78 4.09 -3.71 -7.45
CA PHE A 78 2.73 -3.19 -7.56
C PHE A 78 1.70 -3.99 -6.77
N ASP A 79 1.86 -5.31 -6.67
CA ASP A 79 1.05 -6.12 -5.78
C ASP A 79 1.22 -5.68 -4.32
N LEU A 80 2.47 -5.40 -3.89
CA LEU A 80 2.75 -4.86 -2.56
C LEU A 80 2.10 -3.47 -2.35
N LEU A 81 2.19 -2.57 -3.33
CA LEU A 81 1.54 -1.26 -3.23
C LEU A 81 0.01 -1.43 -3.16
N SER A 82 -0.54 -2.31 -4.00
CA SER A 82 -1.97 -2.58 -4.11
C SER A 82 -2.57 -3.30 -2.91
N SER A 83 -1.81 -4.18 -2.26
CA SER A 83 -2.28 -4.88 -1.06
C SER A 83 -2.50 -3.96 0.13
N HIS A 84 -1.95 -2.74 0.11
CA HIS A 84 -2.10 -1.75 1.18
C HIS A 84 -3.12 -0.65 0.85
N GLY A 85 -3.73 -0.70 -0.34
CA GLY A 85 -4.71 0.28 -0.79
C GLY A 85 -4.12 1.68 -0.93
N ASP A 86 -4.96 2.67 -0.63
CA ASP A 86 -4.67 4.09 -0.78
C ASP A 86 -3.42 4.54 0.01
N GLY A 87 -2.61 5.40 -0.60
CA GLY A 87 -1.34 5.83 -0.01
C GLY A 87 -0.66 6.96 -0.76
N LEU A 88 0.33 7.55 -0.09
CA LEU A 88 1.22 8.55 -0.65
C LEU A 88 2.52 7.89 -1.13
N LEU A 89 2.73 7.93 -2.43
CA LEU A 89 4.02 7.59 -3.03
C LEU A 89 4.90 8.84 -3.13
N VAL A 90 6.14 8.70 -2.72
CA VAL A 90 7.17 9.75 -2.76
C VAL A 90 8.31 9.29 -3.66
N ASP A 91 8.58 10.04 -4.74
CA ASP A 91 9.76 9.83 -5.57
C ASP A 91 10.24 11.15 -6.19
N ARG A 92 11.40 11.63 -5.74
CA ARG A 92 12.05 12.85 -6.27
C ARG A 92 12.30 12.76 -7.78
N TYR A 93 12.63 11.58 -8.28
CA TYR A 93 13.13 11.38 -9.64
C TYR A 93 12.07 10.82 -10.59
N LEU A 94 10.79 10.84 -10.20
CA LEU A 94 9.68 10.33 -11.02
C LEU A 94 9.74 10.88 -12.45
N LYS A 95 9.57 9.99 -13.44
CA LYS A 95 9.48 10.30 -14.86
C LYS A 95 8.09 9.97 -15.38
N LEU A 96 7.84 10.29 -16.65
CA LEU A 96 6.53 10.15 -17.25
C LEU A 96 6.08 8.69 -17.33
N ASP A 97 7.00 7.78 -17.69
CA ASP A 97 6.68 6.36 -17.81
C ASP A 97 6.25 5.78 -16.45
N GLY A 98 7.01 6.07 -15.38
CA GLY A 98 6.62 5.65 -14.03
C GLY A 98 5.31 6.28 -13.55
N LEU A 99 5.00 7.53 -13.95
CA LEU A 99 3.70 8.13 -13.65
C LEU A 99 2.55 7.47 -14.43
N ALA A 100 2.78 7.08 -15.68
CA ALA A 100 1.80 6.37 -16.50
C ALA A 100 1.47 5.00 -15.88
N ASP A 101 2.48 4.25 -15.46
CA ASP A 101 2.30 2.96 -14.78
C ASP A 101 1.47 3.13 -13.49
N LEU A 102 1.73 4.19 -12.71
CA LEU A 102 0.95 4.47 -11.51
C LEU A 102 -0.50 4.83 -11.83
N ILE A 103 -0.75 5.60 -12.89
CA ILE A 103 -2.09 5.99 -13.32
C ILE A 103 -2.96 4.76 -13.63
N GLU A 104 -2.38 3.69 -14.16
CA GLU A 104 -3.08 2.44 -14.46
C GLU A 104 -3.43 1.63 -13.20
N ILE A 105 -2.83 1.95 -12.04
CA ILE A 105 -2.90 1.15 -10.83
C ILE A 105 -3.72 1.87 -9.76
N SER A 106 -4.78 1.22 -9.27
CA SER A 106 -5.76 1.84 -8.36
C SER A 106 -5.25 2.08 -6.93
N ALA A 107 -4.06 1.60 -6.59
CA ALA A 107 -3.53 1.62 -5.23
C ALA A 107 -2.97 2.98 -4.79
N VAL A 108 -2.35 3.71 -5.71
CA VAL A 108 -1.65 4.95 -5.38
C VAL A 108 -2.56 6.12 -5.71
N ASN A 109 -3.22 6.69 -4.71
CA ASN A 109 -4.10 7.85 -4.90
C ASN A 109 -3.36 9.19 -4.79
N ARG A 110 -2.15 9.22 -4.21
CA ARG A 110 -1.35 10.44 -4.02
C ARG A 110 0.09 10.20 -4.43
N VAL A 111 0.64 11.12 -5.22
CA VAL A 111 2.02 11.08 -5.70
C VAL A 111 2.71 12.41 -5.41
N LEU A 112 3.85 12.37 -4.73
CA LEU A 112 4.70 13.52 -4.45
C LEU A 112 6.05 13.38 -5.17
N THR A 113 6.40 14.39 -5.96
CA THR A 113 7.66 14.45 -6.69
C THR A 113 8.31 15.83 -6.62
N SER A 114 9.50 15.99 -7.20
CA SER A 114 10.27 17.24 -7.14
C SER A 114 10.01 18.17 -8.33
N ASP A 115 10.28 19.46 -8.13
CA ASP A 115 10.32 20.47 -9.18
C ASP A 115 11.67 20.59 -9.89
N GLU A 116 12.60 19.65 -9.66
CA GLU A 116 13.98 19.70 -10.16
C GLU A 116 14.07 19.73 -11.70
N ASP A 117 13.10 19.13 -12.40
CA ASP A 117 13.16 19.04 -13.85
C ASP A 117 12.63 20.27 -14.59
N SER A 118 13.01 20.31 -15.87
CA SER A 118 12.51 21.25 -16.86
C SER A 118 10.99 21.42 -16.82
N ARG A 119 10.54 22.65 -17.10
CA ARG A 119 9.13 23.02 -17.30
C ARG A 119 8.37 22.06 -18.24
N ASN A 120 9.08 21.37 -19.14
CA ASN A 120 8.52 20.36 -20.03
C ASN A 120 8.04 19.11 -19.29
N ARG A 121 8.79 18.56 -18.31
CA ARG A 121 8.34 17.39 -17.52
C ARG A 121 7.03 17.69 -16.80
N LEU A 122 6.98 18.80 -16.05
CA LEU A 122 5.79 19.17 -15.29
C LEU A 122 4.57 19.41 -16.19
N SER A 123 4.80 19.92 -17.41
CA SER A 123 3.74 20.09 -18.40
C SER A 123 3.20 18.76 -18.91
N LEU A 124 4.07 17.76 -19.10
CA LEU A 124 3.66 16.39 -19.46
C LEU A 124 2.90 15.71 -18.32
N PHE A 125 3.38 15.85 -17.08
CA PHE A 125 2.72 15.32 -15.89
C PHE A 125 1.31 15.87 -15.75
N ARG A 126 1.15 17.19 -15.92
CA ARG A 126 -0.16 17.84 -15.89
C ARG A 126 -1.11 17.29 -16.95
N ARG A 127 -0.60 17.02 -18.16
CA ARG A 127 -1.41 16.43 -19.24
C ARG A 127 -1.78 14.98 -18.96
N ALA A 128 -0.84 14.18 -18.46
CA ALA A 128 -1.08 12.77 -18.14
C ALA A 128 -2.14 12.62 -17.06
N VAL A 129 -2.00 13.34 -15.94
CA VAL A 129 -2.98 13.33 -14.84
C VAL A 129 -4.32 13.93 -15.31
N GLY A 130 -4.29 15.06 -16.02
CA GLY A 130 -5.52 15.73 -16.47
C GLY A 130 -6.30 14.97 -17.55
N ALA A 131 -5.65 14.10 -18.31
CA ALA A 131 -6.30 13.22 -19.30
C ALA A 131 -6.76 11.89 -18.70
N SER A 132 -6.29 11.55 -17.49
CA SER A 132 -6.60 10.32 -16.81
C SER A 132 -7.96 10.41 -16.10
N ALA A 133 -8.71 9.30 -16.10
CA ALA A 133 -9.87 9.12 -15.22
C ALA A 133 -9.47 8.64 -13.81
N SER A 134 -8.17 8.41 -13.57
CA SER A 134 -7.66 7.96 -12.28
C SER A 134 -7.81 9.04 -11.21
N ARG A 135 -7.93 8.61 -9.96
CA ARG A 135 -8.07 9.50 -8.79
C ARG A 135 -6.74 10.03 -8.28
N ILE A 136 -5.68 9.94 -9.08
CA ILE A 136 -4.34 10.29 -8.64
C ILE A 136 -4.23 11.80 -8.48
N GLU A 137 -3.97 12.22 -7.25
CA GLU A 137 -3.50 13.57 -6.96
C GLU A 137 -1.98 13.60 -7.08
N LEU A 138 -1.46 14.42 -8.00
CA LEU A 138 -0.04 14.65 -8.13
C LEU A 138 0.31 16.01 -7.49
N ARG A 139 1.28 16.01 -6.58
CA ARG A 139 1.87 17.22 -6.02
C ARG A 139 3.36 17.28 -6.25
N VAL A 140 3.87 18.51 -6.27
CA VAL A 140 5.28 18.82 -6.49
C VAL A 140 5.82 19.66 -5.34
N ALA A 141 6.91 19.19 -4.75
CA ALA A 141 7.68 19.87 -3.71
C ALA A 141 8.98 20.47 -4.28
N PRO A 142 9.56 21.48 -3.60
CA PRO A 142 10.90 21.94 -3.91
C PRO A 142 11.93 20.80 -3.83
N ALA A 143 12.80 20.67 -4.83
CA ALA A 143 13.80 19.60 -4.91
C ALA A 143 14.71 19.52 -3.67
N ALA A 144 15.02 20.65 -3.03
CA ALA A 144 15.81 20.69 -1.80
C ALA A 144 15.10 20.10 -0.56
N GLN A 145 13.79 19.84 -0.64
CA GLN A 145 12.97 19.29 0.43
C GLN A 145 12.55 17.84 0.17
N LEU A 146 12.91 17.27 -0.97
CA LEU A 146 12.51 15.92 -1.38
C LEU A 146 13.73 15.12 -1.80
N HIS A 147 14.17 14.20 -0.95
CA HIS A 147 15.32 13.34 -1.18
C HIS A 147 14.99 11.85 -1.06
N ASP A 148 13.98 11.52 -0.27
CA ASP A 148 13.65 10.14 0.03
C ASP A 148 12.73 9.52 -1.04
N ARG A 149 12.57 8.20 -0.92
CA ARG A 149 11.63 7.42 -1.71
C ARG A 149 10.86 6.51 -0.79
N PHE A 150 9.57 6.78 -0.68
CA PHE A 150 8.68 6.05 0.21
C PHE A 150 7.39 5.68 -0.50
N PHE A 151 6.80 4.58 -0.07
CA PHE A 151 5.35 4.43 -0.12
C PHE A 151 4.82 4.49 1.30
N ILE A 152 3.88 5.41 1.53
CA ILE A 152 3.26 5.68 2.82
C ILE A 152 1.78 5.33 2.67
N PRO A 153 1.39 4.07 2.94
CA PRO A 153 -0.02 3.67 2.98
C PRO A 153 -0.82 4.53 3.96
N ASP A 154 -2.12 4.72 3.77
CA ASP A 154 -2.97 5.38 4.77
C ASP A 154 -2.96 4.65 6.12
N ASP A 155 -2.91 3.32 6.09
CA ASP A 155 -2.76 2.46 7.27
C ASP A 155 -1.66 1.40 7.07
N GLY A 156 -0.97 1.06 8.15
CA GLY A 156 0.11 0.08 8.14
C GLY A 156 1.53 0.66 7.95
N PRO A 157 2.51 -0.20 7.64
CA PRO A 157 3.93 0.15 7.64
C PRO A 157 4.30 1.03 6.45
N ILE A 158 5.26 1.92 6.66
CA ILE A 158 5.86 2.72 5.58
C ILE A 158 6.92 1.88 4.89
N TYR A 159 6.96 1.92 3.56
CA TYR A 159 7.95 1.21 2.75
C TYR A 159 8.99 2.17 2.20
N VAL A 160 10.26 1.87 2.43
CA VAL A 160 11.40 2.57 1.83
C VAL A 160 11.73 1.91 0.50
N LEU A 161 11.86 2.71 -0.56
CA LEU A 161 12.24 2.23 -1.88
C LEU A 161 13.74 2.50 -2.11
N GLY A 162 14.52 1.45 -2.28
CA GLY A 162 15.96 1.52 -2.54
C GLY A 162 16.31 2.11 -3.92
N SER A 163 15.37 2.06 -4.87
CA SER A 163 15.48 2.62 -6.22
C SER A 163 14.25 3.50 -6.54
N SER A 164 14.41 4.44 -7.48
CA SER A 164 13.26 5.18 -8.03
C SER A 164 12.40 4.23 -8.84
N LEU A 165 11.08 4.45 -8.88
CA LEU A 165 10.15 3.62 -9.66
C LEU A 165 10.55 3.49 -11.13
N ASN A 166 11.08 4.56 -11.72
CA ASN A 166 11.51 4.53 -13.13
C ASN A 166 12.70 3.61 -13.40
N SER A 167 13.35 3.14 -12.35
CA SER A 167 14.55 2.31 -12.41
C SER A 167 14.42 1.03 -11.63
N ILE A 168 13.26 0.80 -11.00
CA ILE A 168 13.11 -0.26 -10.02
C ILE A 168 13.20 -1.62 -10.72
N ALA A 169 12.66 -1.76 -11.92
CA ALA A 169 12.82 -2.94 -12.77
C ALA A 169 14.15 -2.99 -13.56
N ALA A 170 14.94 -1.91 -13.57
CA ALA A 170 16.17 -1.82 -14.38
C ALA A 170 17.45 -1.99 -13.54
N ARG A 171 17.34 -1.97 -12.21
CA ARG A 171 18.47 -2.08 -11.29
C ARG A 171 18.10 -2.89 -10.06
N PRO A 172 19.05 -3.64 -9.46
CA PRO A 172 18.84 -4.28 -8.18
C PRO A 172 18.31 -3.28 -7.16
N GLY A 173 17.15 -3.58 -6.60
CA GLY A 173 16.44 -2.71 -5.66
C GLY A 173 16.01 -3.49 -4.43
N VAL A 174 15.76 -2.76 -3.35
CA VAL A 174 15.21 -3.33 -2.12
C VAL A 174 14.04 -2.47 -1.68
N VAL A 175 12.93 -3.09 -1.31
CA VAL A 175 11.83 -2.45 -0.60
C VAL A 175 11.82 -2.97 0.83
N THR A 176 11.87 -2.06 1.80
CA THR A 176 11.97 -2.42 3.21
C THR A 176 10.91 -1.67 4.03
N PRO A 177 10.13 -2.36 4.88
CA PRO A 177 9.22 -1.69 5.79
C PRO A 177 9.98 -1.05 6.96
N ILE A 178 9.53 0.14 7.36
CA ILE A 178 9.87 0.73 8.64
C ILE A 178 9.03 0.03 9.70
N VAL A 179 9.63 -0.91 10.42
CA VAL A 179 8.96 -1.70 11.47
C VAL A 179 8.79 -0.94 12.78
N ASP A 180 9.56 0.13 12.98
CA ASP A 180 9.44 0.99 14.15
C ASP A 180 8.26 1.96 14.01
N THR A 181 7.31 1.86 14.93
CA THR A 181 6.08 2.67 14.92
C THR A 181 6.38 4.16 15.13
N ALA A 182 7.36 4.50 15.98
CA ALA A 182 7.71 5.90 16.25
C ALA A 182 8.32 6.57 15.01
N ALA A 183 9.25 5.89 14.34
CA ALA A 183 9.83 6.32 13.08
C ALA A 183 8.78 6.42 11.97
N SER A 184 7.90 5.42 11.84
CA SER A 184 6.80 5.45 10.87
C SER A 184 5.89 6.66 11.08
N ASN A 185 5.51 6.95 12.33
CA ASN A 185 4.68 8.11 12.66
C ASN A 185 5.41 9.44 12.37
N ALA A 186 6.70 9.52 12.68
CA ALA A 186 7.50 10.71 12.39
C ALA A 186 7.60 10.98 10.88
N VAL A 187 7.86 9.95 10.07
CA VAL A 187 7.89 10.06 8.60
C VAL A 187 6.52 10.45 8.07
N ARG A 188 5.45 9.79 8.52
CA ARG A 188 4.07 10.12 8.13
C ARG A 188 3.73 11.58 8.42
N ALA A 189 4.09 12.09 9.61
CA ALA A 189 3.84 13.48 9.99
C ALA A 189 4.63 14.47 9.13
N ALA A 190 5.92 14.19 8.90
CA ALA A 190 6.79 15.02 8.06
C ALA A 190 6.27 15.12 6.62
N TYR A 191 5.89 13.99 6.03
CA TYR A 191 5.40 13.94 4.65
C TYR A 191 3.97 14.45 4.51
N SER A 192 3.12 14.32 5.52
CA SER A 192 1.80 14.97 5.54
C SER A 192 1.94 16.51 5.54
N ASN A 193 2.89 17.04 6.32
CA ASN A 193 3.18 18.48 6.30
C ASN A 193 3.70 18.92 4.93
N LEU A 194 4.71 18.21 4.39
CA LEU A 194 5.25 18.51 3.07
C LEU A 194 4.17 18.44 1.98
N TRP A 195 3.32 17.41 2.01
CA TRP A 195 2.20 17.24 1.10
C TRP A 195 1.27 18.45 1.10
N SER A 196 0.83 18.89 2.30
CA SER A 196 -0.09 20.02 2.44
C SER A 196 0.45 21.33 1.87
N ARG A 197 1.77 21.50 1.86
CA ARG A 197 2.48 22.68 1.33
C ARG A 197 2.92 22.53 -0.13
N SER A 198 2.78 21.35 -0.71
CA SER A 198 3.23 21.06 -2.07
C SER A 198 2.20 21.54 -3.10
N ARG A 199 2.69 21.91 -4.28
CA ARG A 199 1.83 22.43 -5.35
C ARG A 199 1.19 21.27 -6.13
N GLN A 200 -0.13 21.26 -6.22
CA GLN A 200 -0.89 20.27 -6.99
C GLN A 200 -0.80 20.47 -8.51
N LEU A 201 -0.77 19.37 -9.26
CA LEU A 201 -0.78 19.29 -10.72
C LEU A 201 -1.87 18.31 -11.22
N PRO A 202 -2.74 18.72 -12.17
CA PRO A 202 -3.05 20.11 -12.50
C PRO A 202 -3.45 20.90 -11.25
N ALA A 203 -3.35 22.23 -11.30
CA ALA A 203 -3.90 23.04 -10.23
C ALA A 203 -5.38 22.68 -10.07
N SER A 204 -5.83 22.48 -8.82
CA SER A 204 -7.26 22.29 -8.57
C SER A 204 -8.03 23.45 -9.21
N PRO A 205 -9.14 23.18 -9.93
CA PRO A 205 -9.98 24.25 -10.42
C PRO A 205 -10.37 25.11 -9.21
N THR A 206 -10.05 26.41 -9.27
CA THR A 206 -10.56 27.37 -8.30
C THR A 206 -12.08 27.24 -8.36
N PRO A 207 -12.78 26.99 -7.23
CA PRO A 207 -14.23 27.06 -7.25
C PRO A 207 -14.58 28.47 -7.74
N GLU A 208 -15.16 28.56 -8.94
CA GLU A 208 -15.75 29.81 -9.40
C GLU A 208 -16.73 30.22 -8.31
N LEU A 209 -16.49 31.39 -7.72
CA LEU A 209 -17.44 32.02 -6.83
C LEU A 209 -18.74 32.12 -7.61
N GLU A 210 -19.72 31.29 -7.25
CA GLU A 210 -21.11 31.48 -7.66
C GLU A 210 -21.49 32.91 -7.23
N ALA A 211 -21.58 33.80 -8.22
CA ALA A 211 -22.03 35.18 -8.11
C ALA A 211 -23.25 35.37 -9.00
#